data_AF-A0A835MBF4-F1
#
_entry.id   AF-A0A835MBF4-F1
#
_cell.length_a   1.000
_cell.length_b   1.000
_cell.length_c   1.000
_cell.angle_alpha   90.00
_cell.angle_beta   90.00
_cell.angle_gamma   90.00
#
_symmetry.space_group_name_H-M   'P 1'
#
loop_
_entity.id
_entity.type
_entity.pdbx_description
1 polymer ?
#
loop_
_entity_poly.entity_id
_entity_poly.type
_entity_poly.pdbx_seq_one_letter_code
_entity_poly.pdbx_strand_id
1 'polypeptide(L)'
;MTDDEPTCFLFISKDSHEKHKPIVLKAFYSRFEKGRKAWIKLTAGTSNFARQVIGSVDAHNHALLKKALLQYIMAFPVALKCHVVYAADIAQDLKDLLEEDDLAIVLDSKDCPRCII
;
A
#
# COMPACT_ATOMS: atom_id res chain seq x y z
N MET A 1 -25.07 8.45 18.22
CA MET A 1 -25.68 7.67 17.13
C MET A 1 -24.53 6.94 16.46
N THR A 2 -24.38 5.66 16.84
CA THR A 2 -23.48 4.59 16.31
C THR A 2 -21.99 4.93 16.21
N ASP A 3 -21.16 4.51 17.16
CA ASP A 3 -20.54 3.17 17.28
C ASP A 3 -19.45 2.95 16.22
N ASP A 4 -18.19 2.96 16.66
CA ASP A 4 -17.15 1.97 16.30
C ASP A 4 -15.82 2.38 16.94
N GLU A 5 -15.65 2.00 18.21
CA GLU A 5 -14.33 1.84 18.81
C GLU A 5 -13.62 0.72 18.01
N PRO A 6 -12.32 0.83 17.66
CA PRO A 6 -11.63 -0.25 16.97
C PRO A 6 -11.60 -1.49 17.87
N THR A 7 -12.50 -2.42 17.57
CA THR A 7 -12.77 -3.68 18.28
C THR A 7 -11.64 -4.69 18.06
N CYS A 8 -10.38 -4.27 18.25
CA CYS A 8 -9.21 -5.12 18.13
C CYS A 8 -8.57 -5.50 19.46
N PHE A 9 -8.97 -4.88 20.59
CA PHE A 9 -8.29 -5.11 21.88
C PHE A 9 -9.16 -5.62 23.03
N LEU A 10 -10.48 -5.66 22.90
CA LEU A 10 -11.38 -6.01 24.01
C LEU A 10 -12.30 -7.18 23.70
N PHE A 11 -11.74 -8.35 23.40
CA PHE A 11 -12.45 -9.63 23.59
C PHE A 11 -11.53 -10.72 24.12
N ILE A 12 -10.87 -10.45 25.25
CA ILE A 12 -10.54 -11.50 26.23
C ILE A 12 -11.59 -11.40 27.35
N SER A 13 -12.87 -11.48 26.96
CA SER A 13 -13.92 -11.74 27.93
C SER A 13 -13.84 -13.22 28.28
N LYS A 14 -13.66 -13.48 29.57
CA LYS A 14 -13.70 -14.79 30.20
C LYS A 14 -15.06 -15.42 29.92
N ASP A 15 -15.15 -16.27 28.91
CA ASP A 15 -16.22 -17.25 28.87
C ASP A 15 -15.75 -18.61 28.35
N SER A 16 -16.29 -19.60 29.05
CA SER A 16 -15.77 -20.92 29.35
C SER A 16 -16.33 -21.94 28.35
N HIS A 17 -15.90 -21.86 27.08
CA HIS A 17 -16.07 -22.96 26.12
C HIS A 17 -14.92 -23.01 25.10
N GLU A 18 -13.85 -23.70 25.50
CA GLU A 18 -12.50 -23.58 24.96
C GLU A 18 -12.13 -24.72 24.00
N LYS A 19 -12.71 -24.74 22.79
CA LYS A 19 -12.25 -25.64 21.71
C LYS A 19 -12.07 -24.97 20.34
N HIS A 20 -12.67 -23.80 20.10
CA HIS A 20 -12.62 -23.12 18.79
C HIS A 20 -11.72 -21.86 18.72
N LYS A 21 -11.28 -21.31 19.86
CA LYS A 21 -10.40 -20.13 19.94
C LYS A 21 -9.03 -20.28 19.21
N PRO A 22 -8.31 -21.42 19.28
CA PRO A 22 -6.97 -21.50 18.67
C PRO A 22 -6.99 -21.52 17.14
N ILE A 23 -8.10 -21.93 16.51
CA ILE A 23 -8.21 -22.03 15.05
C ILE A 23 -8.40 -20.65 14.43
N VAL A 24 -9.25 -19.82 15.05
CA VAL A 24 -9.55 -18.47 14.61
C VAL A 24 -8.29 -17.59 14.66
N LEU A 25 -7.55 -17.63 15.78
CA LEU A 25 -6.28 -16.90 15.91
C LEU A 25 -5.25 -17.33 14.85
N LYS A 26 -5.12 -18.63 14.60
CA LYS A 26 -4.21 -19.17 13.56
C LYS A 26 -4.59 -18.66 12.16
N ALA A 27 -5.88 -18.58 11.84
CA ALA A 27 -6.35 -18.08 10.55
C ALA A 27 -6.06 -16.58 10.38
N PHE A 28 -6.30 -15.76 11.41
CA PHE A 28 -5.98 -14.33 11.39
C PHE A 28 -4.47 -14.10 11.26
N TYR A 29 -3.67 -14.78 12.07
CA TYR A 29 -2.21 -14.68 12.01
C TYR A 29 -1.67 -15.12 10.65
N SER A 30 -2.22 -16.19 10.06
CA SER A 30 -1.84 -16.65 8.72
C SER A 30 -2.13 -15.61 7.65
N ARG A 31 -3.29 -14.94 7.70
CA ARG A 31 -3.65 -13.86 6.76
C ARG A 31 -2.74 -12.64 6.93
N PHE A 32 -2.50 -12.23 8.17
CA PHE A 32 -1.58 -11.14 8.48
C PHE A 32 -0.16 -11.42 7.96
N GLU A 33 0.38 -12.62 8.23
CA GLU A 33 1.73 -12.99 7.82
C GLU A 33 1.86 -13.07 6.29
N LYS A 34 0.83 -13.55 5.59
CA LYS A 34 0.77 -13.52 4.12
C LYS A 34 0.79 -12.09 3.58
N GLY A 35 -0.03 -11.21 4.16
CA GLY A 35 -0.06 -9.79 3.80
C GLY A 35 1.28 -9.09 4.03
N ARG A 36 1.88 -9.29 5.21
CA ARG A 36 3.20 -8.75 5.57
C ARG A 36 4.30 -9.22 4.61
N LYS A 37 4.33 -10.51 4.26
CA LYS A 37 5.28 -11.05 3.29
C LYS A 37 5.07 -10.46 1.89
N ALA A 38 3.82 -10.30 1.45
CA ALA A 38 3.52 -9.68 0.17
C ALA A 38 3.97 -8.21 0.14
N TRP A 39 3.72 -7.47 1.21
CA TRP A 39 4.15 -6.08 1.36
C TRP A 39 5.68 -5.94 1.31
N ILE A 40 6.42 -6.76 2.06
CA ILE A 40 7.90 -6.76 2.04
C ILE A 40 8.42 -7.05 0.63
N LYS A 41 7.84 -8.03 -0.07
CA LYS A 41 8.23 -8.36 -1.45
C LYS A 41 7.97 -7.19 -2.40
N LEU A 42 6.83 -6.52 -2.24
CA LEU A 42 6.48 -5.34 -3.04
C LEU A 42 7.49 -4.21 -2.82
N THR A 43 7.79 -3.86 -1.57
CA THR A 43 8.80 -2.83 -1.25
C THR A 43 10.18 -3.18 -1.80
N ALA A 44 10.62 -4.44 -1.65
CA ALA A 44 11.89 -4.90 -2.19
C ALA A 44 11.92 -4.86 -3.72
N GLY A 45 10.81 -5.24 -4.39
CA GLY A 45 10.64 -5.19 -5.84
C GLY A 45 10.70 -3.77 -6.38
N THR A 46 9.93 -2.85 -5.78
CA THR A 46 9.93 -1.43 -6.11
C THR A 46 11.32 -0.81 -5.98
N SER A 47 12.01 -1.03 -4.86
CA SER A 47 13.37 -0.52 -4.66
C SER A 47 14.37 -1.08 -5.67
N ASN A 48 14.26 -2.37 -6.00
CA ASN A 48 15.11 -2.97 -7.02
C ASN A 48 14.82 -2.42 -8.43
N PHE A 49 13.56 -2.15 -8.74
CA PHE A 49 13.16 -1.57 -10.02
C PHE A 49 13.63 -0.12 -10.14
N ALA A 50 13.47 0.69 -9.09
CA ALA A 50 14.01 2.04 -9.01
C ALA A 50 15.54 2.06 -9.24
N ARG A 51 16.27 1.14 -8.60
CA ARG A 51 17.72 1.00 -8.80
C ARG A 51 18.07 0.66 -10.25
N GLN A 52 17.31 -0.21 -10.91
CA GLN A 52 17.52 -0.54 -12.32
C GLN A 52 17.30 0.68 -13.21
N VAL A 53 16.23 1.44 -12.99
CA VAL A 53 15.96 2.70 -13.70
C VAL A 53 17.09 3.72 -13.49
N ILE A 54 17.65 3.77 -12.27
CA ILE A 54 18.80 4.62 -11.96
C ILE A 54 20.04 4.21 -12.76
N GLY A 55 20.28 2.91 -12.94
CA GLY A 55 21.45 2.37 -13.63
C GLY A 55 21.33 2.25 -15.15
N SER A 56 20.12 2.17 -15.72
CA SER A 56 19.90 1.91 -17.15
C SER A 56 19.72 3.17 -18.00
N VAL A 57 19.21 4.26 -17.41
CA VAL A 57 18.89 5.49 -18.14
C VAL A 57 20.08 6.44 -18.09
N ASP A 58 20.63 6.73 -19.28
CA ASP A 58 21.74 7.64 -19.47
C ASP A 58 21.39 9.05 -18.97
N ALA A 59 22.23 9.61 -18.09
CA ALA A 59 21.86 10.74 -17.25
C ALA A 59 21.69 12.05 -18.03
N HIS A 60 22.30 12.15 -19.21
CA HIS A 60 22.47 13.42 -19.91
C HIS A 60 21.23 13.87 -20.72
N ASN A 61 20.41 12.94 -21.21
CA ASN A 61 19.28 13.24 -22.09
C ASN A 61 17.91 12.96 -21.46
N HIS A 62 17.85 12.19 -20.37
CA HIS A 62 16.59 11.65 -19.85
C HIS A 62 16.40 11.90 -18.34
N ALA A 63 17.05 12.92 -17.77
CA ALA A 63 16.96 13.22 -16.34
C ALA A 63 15.52 13.45 -15.86
N LEU A 64 14.69 14.18 -16.64
CA LEU A 64 13.28 14.42 -16.32
C LEU A 64 12.44 13.15 -16.42
N LEU A 65 12.60 12.38 -17.50
CA LEU A 65 11.91 11.10 -17.71
C LEU A 65 12.25 10.09 -16.61
N LYS A 66 13.52 10.03 -16.22
CA LYS A 66 14.02 9.18 -15.14
C LYS A 66 13.40 9.57 -13.81
N LYS A 67 13.31 10.87 -13.51
CA LYS A 67 12.67 11.39 -12.31
C LYS A 67 11.18 11.03 -12.29
N ALA A 68 10.45 11.28 -13.38
CA ALA A 68 9.04 10.93 -13.51
C ALA A 68 8.81 9.42 -13.33
N LEU A 69 9.63 8.58 -13.96
CA LEU A 69 9.52 7.12 -13.84
C LEU A 69 9.75 6.65 -12.39
N LEU A 70 10.74 7.21 -11.68
CA LEU A 70 10.96 6.90 -10.27
C LEU A 70 9.79 7.35 -9.40
N GLN A 71 9.21 8.51 -9.68
CA GLN A 71 8.02 9.01 -8.99
C GLN A 71 6.82 8.06 -9.18
N TYR A 72 6.57 7.60 -10.40
CA TYR A 72 5.51 6.61 -10.68
C TYR A 72 5.74 5.27 -9.97
N ILE A 73 6.98 4.77 -10.00
CA ILE A 73 7.37 3.53 -9.31
C ILE A 73 7.10 3.63 -7.79
N MET A 74 7.35 4.81 -7.21
CA MET A 74 7.12 5.08 -5.78
C MET A 74 5.66 5.40 -5.45
N ALA A 75 4.88 5.93 -6.40
CA ALA A 75 3.46 6.20 -6.23
C ALA A 75 2.63 4.91 -6.07
N PHE A 76 3.02 3.81 -6.73
CA PHE A 76 2.29 2.54 -6.66
C PHE A 76 2.19 1.94 -5.24
N PRO A 77 3.28 1.76 -4.47
CA PRO A 77 3.19 1.33 -3.08
C PRO A 77 2.34 2.26 -2.21
N VAL A 78 2.38 3.56 -2.47
CA VAL A 78 1.64 4.56 -1.67
C VAL A 78 0.15 4.47 -1.96
N ALA A 79 -0.25 4.35 -3.23
CA ALA A 79 -1.64 4.10 -3.59
C ALA A 79 -2.15 2.76 -3.06
N LEU A 80 -1.30 1.72 -3.07
CA LEU A 80 -1.66 0.42 -2.49
C LEU A 80 -1.84 0.49 -0.97
N LYS A 81 -0.97 1.24 -0.25
CA LYS A 81 -1.15 1.53 1.18
C LYS A 81 -2.52 2.18 1.40
N CYS A 82 -2.85 3.19 0.60
CA CYS A 82 -4.11 3.92 0.74
C CYS A 82 -5.33 3.04 0.43
N HIS A 83 -5.23 2.13 -0.52
CA HIS A 83 -6.29 1.16 -0.82
C HIS A 83 -6.53 0.14 0.31
N VAL A 84 -5.47 -0.25 1.03
CA VAL A 84 -5.56 -1.25 2.11
C VAL A 84 -5.90 -0.62 3.47
N VAL A 85 -5.54 0.66 3.68
CA VAL A 85 -5.76 1.39 4.93
C VAL A 85 -6.95 2.34 4.77
N TYR A 86 -8.09 1.98 5.38
CA TYR A 86 -9.36 2.71 5.27
C TYR A 86 -9.29 4.20 5.69
N ALA A 87 -8.29 4.59 6.48
CA ALA A 87 -8.12 5.96 6.99
C ALA A 87 -7.04 6.77 6.23
N ALA A 88 -6.49 6.25 5.14
CA ALA A 88 -5.43 6.93 4.39
C ALA A 88 -6.02 7.83 3.31
N ASP A 89 -5.61 9.10 3.32
CA ASP A 89 -5.96 10.07 2.27
C ASP A 89 -4.96 9.94 1.11
N ILE A 90 -5.44 9.35 0.02
CA ILE A 90 -4.64 9.10 -1.17
C ILE A 90 -4.24 10.38 -1.89
N ALA A 91 -5.04 11.44 -1.82
CA ALA A 91 -4.72 12.72 -2.44
C ALA A 91 -3.56 13.38 -1.70
N GLN A 92 -3.58 13.35 -0.37
CA GLN A 92 -2.49 13.89 0.45
C GLN A 92 -1.21 13.07 0.28
N ASP A 93 -1.30 11.74 0.27
CA ASP A 93 -0.14 10.85 0.21
C ASP A 93 0.53 10.83 -1.20
N LEU A 94 -0.21 11.12 -2.29
CA LEU A 94 0.36 11.16 -3.66
C LEU A 94 0.74 12.56 -4.15
N LYS A 95 0.31 13.64 -3.49
CA LYS A 95 0.55 15.03 -3.94
C LYS A 95 2.03 15.38 -4.11
N ASP A 96 2.89 14.85 -3.25
CA ASP A 96 4.34 15.09 -3.33
C ASP A 96 5.06 14.18 -4.33
N LEU A 97 4.34 13.18 -4.88
CA LEU A 97 4.88 12.17 -5.78
C LEU A 97 4.47 12.42 -7.24
N LEU A 98 3.23 12.82 -7.51
CA LEU A 98 2.68 13.00 -8.86
C LEU A 98 2.37 14.47 -9.17
N GLU A 99 2.40 14.83 -10.46
CA GLU A 99 1.92 16.13 -10.92
C GLU A 99 0.39 16.21 -10.82
N GLU A 100 -0.16 17.44 -10.75
CA GLU A 100 -1.59 17.65 -10.47
C GLU A 100 -2.52 17.00 -11.51
N ASP A 101 -2.13 17.00 -12.78
CA ASP A 101 -2.89 16.38 -13.87
C ASP A 101 -2.92 14.84 -13.73
N ASP A 102 -1.78 14.23 -13.40
CA ASP A 102 -1.64 12.80 -13.19
C ASP A 102 -2.39 12.35 -11.91
N LEU A 103 -2.36 13.18 -10.87
CA LEU A 103 -3.10 12.94 -9.64
C LEU A 103 -4.62 12.95 -9.88
N ALA A 104 -5.11 13.86 -10.72
CA ALA A 104 -6.54 13.92 -11.07
C ALA A 104 -7.02 12.65 -11.77
N ILE A 105 -6.22 12.07 -12.66
CA ILE A 105 -6.53 10.79 -13.33
C ILE A 105 -6.61 9.65 -12.30
N VAL A 106 -5.68 9.63 -11.35
CA VAL A 106 -5.61 8.60 -10.31
C VAL A 106 -6.81 8.70 -9.36
N LEU A 107 -7.25 9.91 -9.02
CA LEU A 107 -8.41 10.17 -8.15
C LEU A 107 -9.76 9.89 -8.82
N ASP A 108 -9.88 10.10 -10.14
CA ASP A 108 -11.09 9.78 -10.90
C ASP A 108 -11.25 8.27 -11.15
N SER A 109 -10.16 7.51 -10.99
CA SER A 109 -10.17 6.07 -11.26
C SER A 109 -10.86 5.24 -10.18
N LYS A 110 -11.65 4.25 -10.62
CA LYS A 110 -12.36 3.31 -9.73
C LYS A 110 -11.43 2.36 -8.96
N ASP A 111 -10.28 2.03 -9.54
CA ASP A 111 -9.28 1.11 -8.98
C ASP A 111 -7.89 1.77 -8.97
N CYS A 112 -7.72 2.74 -8.08
CA CYS A 112 -6.54 3.59 -7.99
C CYS A 112 -5.16 2.87 -8.10
N PRO A 113 -4.88 1.75 -7.39
CA PRO A 113 -3.59 1.07 -7.50
C PRO A 113 -3.31 0.50 -8.90
N ARG A 114 -4.36 0.19 -9.68
CA ARG A 114 -4.24 -0.36 -11.05
C ARG A 114 -4.06 0.74 -12.10
N CYS A 115 -4.32 1.99 -11.77
CA CYS A 115 -4.16 3.10 -12.72
C CYS A 115 -2.75 3.69 -12.73
N ILE A 116 -1.86 3.23 -11.83
CA ILE A 116 -0.47 3.70 -11.74
C ILE A 116 0.50 2.81 -12.55
N ILE A 117 0.14 1.55 -12.82
CA ILE A 117 0.98 0.56 -13.55
C ILE A 117 0.13 -0.23 -14.56
#